data_AF-A0A9D0Z0Z1-F1
#
_entry.id   AF-A0A9D0Z0Z1-F1
#
_cell.length_a   1.000
_cell.length_b   1.000
_cell.length_c   1.000
_cell.angle_alpha   90.00
_cell.angle_beta   90.00
_cell.angle_gamma   90.00
#
_symmetry.space_group_name_H-M   'P 1'
#
loop_
_entity.id
_entity.type
_entity.pdbx_description
1 polymer ?
#
loop_
_entity_poly.entity_id
_entity_poly.type
_entity_poly.pdbx_seq_one_letter_code
_entity_poly.pdbx_strand_id
1 'polypeptide(L)'
;MEVQKYNEKYNNVLYDFLMKASELVELSKDLYQIEETIILNQISLKDYVLNSEICNYLKRNHIENYSIEELKKWMREYKHHNLADLSTYELALSLYEMLEELKTIADSKIEYEVNQLSNWLQGVNGIKNITNDTWRNLYNNLMQQIKEDILNRVLNDKEGGLVVQMLDDIFNYYLYGYPKIPIELVKNN
;
A
#
# COMPACT_ATOMS: atom_id res chain seq x y z
N MET A 1 6.60 -12.56 15.98
CA MET A 1 5.16 -12.90 15.83
C MET A 1 4.71 -12.57 14.41
N GLU A 2 3.60 -13.10 13.93
CA GLU A 2 3.19 -12.96 12.51
C GLU A 2 2.98 -11.49 12.10
N VAL A 3 2.37 -10.66 12.96
CA VAL A 3 2.24 -9.20 12.77
C VAL A 3 3.58 -8.51 12.49
N GLN A 4 4.63 -8.90 13.22
CA GLN A 4 5.96 -8.32 13.04
C GLN A 4 6.55 -8.66 11.68
N LYS A 5 6.30 -9.87 11.16
CA LYS A 5 6.74 -10.26 9.81
C LYS A 5 6.06 -9.42 8.72
N TYR A 6 4.76 -9.15 8.88
CA TYR A 6 4.04 -8.25 7.96
C TYR A 6 4.63 -6.83 8.00
N ASN A 7 4.87 -6.29 9.19
CA ASN A 7 5.46 -4.95 9.35
C ASN A 7 6.89 -4.88 8.77
N GLU A 8 7.74 -5.87 9.03
CA GLU A 8 9.08 -5.97 8.46
C GLU A 8 9.04 -6.04 6.93
N LYS A 9 8.18 -6.91 6.38
CA LYS A 9 8.02 -7.04 4.93
C LYS A 9 7.54 -5.72 4.30
N TYR A 10 6.54 -5.08 4.90
CA TYR A 10 6.01 -3.81 4.44
C TYR A 10 7.10 -2.72 4.43
N ASN A 11 7.85 -2.60 5.54
CA ASN A 11 8.91 -1.59 5.67
C ASN A 11 10.04 -1.79 4.65
N ASN A 12 10.42 -3.04 4.37
CA ASN A 12 11.45 -3.33 3.37
C ASN A 12 10.99 -2.89 1.96
N VAL A 13 9.78 -3.25 1.56
CA VAL A 13 9.23 -2.85 0.25
C VAL A 13 9.04 -1.33 0.18
N LEU A 14 8.60 -0.70 1.27
CA LEU A 14 8.44 0.76 1.33
C LEU A 14 9.78 1.48 1.19
N TYR A 15 10.83 0.99 1.86
CA TYR A 15 12.17 1.56 1.75
C TYR A 15 12.70 1.46 0.32
N ASP A 16 12.58 0.29 -0.32
CA ASP A 16 12.98 0.09 -1.71
C ASP A 16 12.18 0.97 -2.68
N PHE A 17 10.87 1.11 -2.44
CA PHE A 17 10.01 2.03 -3.18
C PHE A 17 10.53 3.47 -3.06
N LEU A 18 10.80 3.95 -1.85
CA LEU A 18 11.25 5.32 -1.62
C LEU A 18 12.58 5.60 -2.33
N MET A 19 13.57 4.70 -2.24
CA MET A 19 14.85 4.88 -2.94
C MET A 19 14.67 4.99 -4.46
N LYS A 20 13.91 4.08 -5.06
CA LYS A 20 13.66 4.06 -6.50
C LYS A 20 12.76 5.21 -6.96
N ALA A 21 11.83 5.64 -6.13
CA ALA A 21 10.96 6.76 -6.43
C ALA A 21 11.75 8.07 -6.46
N SER A 22 12.72 8.25 -5.54
CA SER A 22 13.66 9.38 -5.59
C SER A 22 14.46 9.39 -6.89
N GLU A 23 14.99 8.24 -7.31
CA GLU A 23 15.69 8.10 -8.59
C GLU A 23 14.78 8.53 -9.75
N LEU A 24 13.51 8.11 -9.76
CA LEU A 24 12.57 8.52 -10.81
C LEU A 24 12.28 10.02 -10.78
N VAL A 25 12.15 10.64 -9.60
CA VAL A 25 11.97 12.10 -9.48
C VAL A 25 13.10 12.83 -10.19
N GLU A 26 14.36 12.44 -9.93
CA GLU A 26 15.54 13.04 -10.57
C GLU A 26 15.55 12.83 -12.09
N LEU A 27 15.30 11.59 -12.54
CA LEU A 27 15.36 11.24 -13.96
C LEU A 27 14.19 11.81 -14.78
N SER A 28 13.02 11.98 -14.16
CA SER A 28 11.80 12.43 -14.83
C SER A 28 11.75 13.95 -15.07
N LYS A 29 12.67 14.73 -14.47
CA LYS A 29 12.70 16.21 -14.58
C LYS A 29 11.37 16.85 -14.19
N ASP A 30 10.91 16.54 -12.98
CA ASP A 30 9.67 17.04 -12.37
C ASP A 30 8.37 16.55 -13.01
N LEU A 31 8.42 15.61 -13.97
CA LEU A 31 7.22 14.98 -14.52
C LEU A 31 6.58 13.96 -13.57
N TYR A 32 7.31 13.52 -12.54
CA TYR A 32 6.81 12.68 -11.46
C TYR A 32 7.26 13.24 -10.10
N GLN A 33 6.38 13.16 -9.11
CA GLN A 33 6.64 13.49 -7.72
C GLN A 33 6.04 12.41 -6.82
N ILE A 34 6.68 12.17 -5.67
CA ILE A 34 6.19 11.20 -4.69
C ILE A 34 5.00 11.81 -3.94
N GLU A 35 3.89 11.07 -3.91
CA GLU A 35 2.65 11.50 -3.26
C GLU A 35 2.51 10.95 -1.84
N GLU A 36 1.62 11.54 -1.02
CA GLU A 36 1.42 11.10 0.38
C GLU A 36 0.76 9.73 0.53
N THR A 37 0.06 9.23 -0.49
CA THR A 37 -0.70 7.99 -0.39
C THR A 37 -0.34 7.02 -1.51
N ILE A 38 -0.48 5.72 -1.24
CA ILE A 38 -0.26 4.67 -2.24
C ILE A 38 -1.11 4.94 -3.49
N ILE A 39 -2.40 5.26 -3.30
CA ILE A 39 -3.34 5.47 -4.42
C ILE A 39 -2.93 6.66 -5.29
N LEU A 40 -2.52 7.77 -4.69
CA LEU A 40 -2.06 8.94 -5.45
C LEU A 40 -0.79 8.61 -6.24
N ASN A 41 0.18 7.92 -5.65
CA ASN A 41 1.38 7.49 -6.39
C ASN A 41 1.02 6.54 -7.55
N GLN A 42 0.08 5.62 -7.36
CA GLN A 42 -0.40 4.75 -8.44
C GLN A 42 -0.99 5.54 -9.60
N ILE A 43 -1.80 6.57 -9.31
CA ILE A 43 -2.37 7.46 -10.33
C ILE A 43 -1.25 8.21 -11.05
N SER A 44 -0.33 8.85 -10.31
CA SER A 44 0.76 9.65 -10.89
C SER A 44 1.71 8.79 -11.74
N LEU A 45 2.10 7.60 -11.27
CA LEU A 45 2.94 6.67 -12.05
C LEU A 45 2.22 6.16 -13.30
N LYS A 46 0.92 5.85 -13.18
CA LYS A 46 0.13 5.40 -14.32
C LYS A 46 0.03 6.48 -15.39
N ASP A 47 -0.24 7.73 -15.01
CA ASP A 47 -0.28 8.85 -15.93
C ASP A 47 1.09 9.07 -16.60
N TYR A 48 2.17 9.06 -15.81
CA TYR A 48 3.55 9.15 -16.31
C TYR A 48 3.87 8.09 -17.38
N VAL A 49 3.50 6.82 -17.13
CA VAL A 49 3.73 5.72 -18.09
C VAL A 49 2.83 5.83 -19.32
N LEU A 50 1.56 6.19 -19.16
CA LEU A 50 0.62 6.31 -20.27
C LEU A 50 0.96 7.45 -21.23
N ASN A 51 1.66 8.48 -20.75
CA ASN A 51 2.16 9.58 -21.56
C ASN A 51 3.47 9.27 -22.29
N SER A 52 4.04 8.07 -22.11
CA SER A 52 5.26 7.64 -22.81
C SER A 52 5.09 7.53 -24.33
N GLU A 53 6.20 7.63 -25.06
CA GLU A 53 6.20 7.50 -26.52
C GLU A 53 5.64 6.15 -26.99
N ILE A 54 5.95 5.07 -26.26
CA ILE A 54 5.46 3.73 -26.59
C ILE A 54 3.95 3.62 -26.38
N CYS A 55 3.42 4.10 -25.26
CA CYS A 55 1.97 4.07 -25.02
C CYS A 55 1.22 4.91 -26.07
N ASN A 56 1.79 6.06 -26.47
CA ASN A 56 1.27 6.86 -27.56
C ASN A 56 1.33 6.14 -28.91
N TYR A 57 2.40 5.40 -29.19
CA TYR A 57 2.52 4.56 -30.39
C TYR A 57 1.45 3.45 -30.39
N LEU A 58 1.28 2.72 -29.30
CA LEU A 58 0.28 1.65 -29.17
C LEU A 58 -1.13 2.20 -29.40
N LYS A 59 -1.45 3.35 -28.79
CA LYS A 59 -2.73 4.05 -28.97
C LYS A 59 -2.99 4.43 -30.43
N ARG A 60 -1.98 4.96 -31.14
CA ARG A 60 -2.10 5.29 -32.58
C ARG A 60 -2.32 4.07 -33.47
N ASN A 61 -1.92 2.88 -33.00
CA ASN A 61 -2.12 1.61 -33.68
C ASN A 61 -3.35 0.85 -33.17
N HIS A 62 -4.25 1.50 -32.41
CA HIS A 62 -5.48 0.90 -31.85
C HIS A 62 -5.23 -0.31 -30.94
N ILE A 63 -4.07 -0.34 -30.28
CA ILE A 63 -3.74 -1.34 -29.28
C ILE A 63 -4.10 -0.77 -27.90
N GLU A 64 -5.19 -1.28 -27.34
CA GLU A 64 -5.80 -0.82 -26.09
C GLU A 64 -6.06 -2.01 -25.14
N ASN A 65 -6.37 -1.72 -23.86
CA ASN A 65 -6.75 -2.73 -22.85
C ASN A 65 -5.72 -3.83 -22.59
N TYR A 66 -4.45 -3.45 -22.52
CA TYR A 66 -3.35 -4.37 -22.23
C TYR A 66 -2.97 -4.40 -20.75
N SER A 67 -2.42 -5.54 -20.33
CA SER A 67 -1.81 -5.76 -19.04
C SER A 67 -0.43 -5.11 -18.93
N ILE A 68 0.08 -4.96 -17.69
CA ILE A 68 1.45 -4.51 -17.45
C ILE A 68 2.47 -5.44 -18.12
N GLU A 69 2.22 -6.74 -18.14
CA GLU A 69 3.11 -7.73 -18.77
C GLU A 69 3.16 -7.59 -20.29
N GLU A 70 2.02 -7.33 -20.93
CA GLU A 70 1.95 -7.00 -22.36
C GLU A 70 2.68 -5.70 -22.67
N LEU A 71 2.51 -4.66 -21.84
CA LEU A 71 3.23 -3.40 -21.98
C LEU A 71 4.75 -3.62 -21.89
N LYS A 72 5.23 -4.34 -20.87
CA LYS A 72 6.65 -4.69 -20.72
C LYS A 72 7.20 -5.44 -21.92
N LYS A 73 6.40 -6.33 -22.52
CA LYS A 73 6.78 -7.04 -23.75
C LYS A 73 6.97 -6.08 -24.91
N TRP A 74 6.02 -5.18 -25.14
CA TRP A 74 6.15 -4.18 -26.20
C TRP A 74 7.29 -3.19 -25.95
N MET A 75 7.57 -2.82 -24.71
CA MET A 75 8.73 -1.97 -24.37
C MET A 75 10.04 -2.60 -24.82
N ARG A 76 10.23 -3.90 -24.56
CA ARG A 76 11.40 -4.64 -25.04
C ARG A 76 11.47 -4.65 -26.56
N GLU A 77 10.37 -4.94 -27.25
CA GLU A 77 10.31 -4.94 -28.71
C GLU A 77 10.59 -3.56 -29.30
N TYR A 78 9.97 -2.50 -28.77
CA TYR A 78 10.15 -1.12 -29.22
C TYR A 78 11.59 -0.62 -29.04
N LYS A 79 12.22 -0.93 -27.89
CA LYS A 79 13.62 -0.58 -27.60
C LYS A 79 14.59 -1.17 -28.63
N HIS A 80 14.34 -2.40 -29.08
CA HIS A 80 15.16 -3.04 -30.12
C HIS A 80 15.05 -2.36 -31.49
N HIS A 81 13.91 -1.75 -31.82
CA HIS A 81 13.64 -1.18 -33.15
C HIS A 81 13.93 0.32 -33.24
N ASN A 82 13.63 1.09 -32.18
CA ASN A 82 13.63 2.55 -32.22
C ASN A 82 14.75 3.20 -31.38
N LEU A 83 15.58 2.41 -30.69
CA LEU A 83 16.68 2.88 -29.82
C LEU A 83 16.25 3.93 -28.75
N ALA A 84 14.96 4.01 -28.44
CA ALA A 84 14.44 4.92 -27.43
C ALA A 84 14.85 4.45 -26.03
N ASP A 85 15.28 5.37 -25.19
CA ASP A 85 15.52 5.10 -23.78
C ASP A 85 14.18 5.04 -23.05
N LEU A 86 13.79 3.83 -22.63
CA LEU A 86 12.57 3.58 -21.89
C LEU A 86 12.83 3.33 -20.39
N SER A 87 14.08 3.51 -19.93
CA SER A 87 14.50 3.16 -18.56
C SER A 87 13.65 3.81 -17.49
N THR A 88 13.28 5.07 -17.66
CA THR A 88 12.43 5.80 -16.69
C THR A 88 11.01 5.26 -16.63
N TYR A 89 10.45 4.78 -17.75
CA TYR A 89 9.14 4.14 -17.78
C TYR A 89 9.20 2.71 -17.22
N GLU A 90 10.30 1.98 -17.45
CA GLU A 90 10.56 0.67 -16.83
C GLU A 90 10.65 0.81 -15.31
N LEU A 91 11.34 1.85 -14.82
CA LEU A 91 11.43 2.20 -13.41
C LEU A 91 10.04 2.55 -12.84
N ALA A 92 9.26 3.39 -13.52
CA ALA A 92 7.91 3.76 -13.12
C ALA A 92 6.96 2.56 -13.02
N LEU A 93 7.03 1.61 -13.95
CA LEU A 93 6.27 0.36 -13.88
C LEU A 93 6.69 -0.48 -12.66
N SER A 94 7.99 -0.59 -12.37
CA SER A 94 8.46 -1.33 -11.20
C SER A 94 7.99 -0.71 -9.89
N LEU A 95 7.92 0.62 -9.82
CA LEU A 95 7.37 1.35 -8.68
C LEU A 95 5.87 1.10 -8.52
N TYR A 96 5.11 1.06 -9.61
CA TYR A 96 3.68 0.74 -9.58
C TYR A 96 3.45 -0.67 -9.01
N GLU A 97 4.27 -1.64 -9.40
CA GLU A 97 4.19 -3.02 -8.89
C GLU A 97 4.53 -3.12 -7.40
N MET A 98 5.53 -2.36 -6.93
CA MET A 98 5.84 -2.27 -5.49
C MET A 98 4.66 -1.71 -4.68
N LEU A 99 3.92 -0.73 -5.23
CA LEU A 99 2.72 -0.21 -4.57
C LEU A 99 1.60 -1.26 -4.48
N GLU A 100 1.42 -2.10 -5.52
CA GLU A 100 0.47 -3.23 -5.44
C GLU A 100 0.92 -4.29 -4.41
N GLU A 101 2.24 -4.53 -4.29
CA GLU A 101 2.77 -5.41 -3.25
C GLU A 101 2.51 -4.83 -1.85
N LEU A 102 2.73 -3.53 -1.62
CA LEU A 102 2.44 -2.87 -0.35
C LEU A 102 0.97 -3.00 0.05
N LYS A 103 0.05 -2.83 -0.92
CA LYS A 103 -1.39 -3.03 -0.69
C LYS A 103 -1.68 -4.47 -0.30
N THR A 104 -1.14 -5.42 -1.03
CA THR A 104 -1.33 -6.86 -0.76
C THR A 104 -0.84 -7.23 0.64
N ILE A 105 0.32 -6.71 1.07
CA ILE A 105 0.87 -6.94 2.42
C ILE A 105 -0.04 -6.34 3.48
N ALA A 106 -0.49 -5.10 3.30
CA ALA A 106 -1.39 -4.43 4.23
C ALA A 106 -2.74 -5.16 4.33
N ASP A 107 -3.35 -5.51 3.20
CA ASP A 107 -4.63 -6.24 3.16
C ASP A 107 -4.51 -7.60 3.87
N SER A 108 -3.42 -8.34 3.60
CA SER A 108 -3.15 -9.65 4.24
C SER A 108 -2.94 -9.51 5.75
N LYS A 109 -2.26 -8.45 6.19
CA LYS A 109 -2.06 -8.16 7.62
C LYS A 109 -3.40 -7.88 8.30
N ILE A 110 -4.23 -7.01 7.73
CA ILE A 110 -5.55 -6.67 8.29
C ILE A 110 -6.47 -7.89 8.32
N GLU A 111 -6.47 -8.72 7.27
CA GLU A 111 -7.21 -9.97 7.27
C GLU A 111 -6.75 -10.91 8.39
N TYR A 112 -5.44 -11.05 8.58
CA TYR A 112 -4.89 -11.84 9.68
C TYR A 112 -5.34 -11.30 11.05
N GLU A 113 -5.24 -10.00 11.27
CA GLU A 113 -5.60 -9.35 12.55
C GLU A 113 -7.09 -9.46 12.85
N VAL A 114 -7.95 -9.23 11.85
CA VAL A 114 -9.39 -9.49 11.95
C VAL A 114 -9.63 -10.94 12.36
N ASN A 115 -9.02 -11.91 11.67
CA ASN A 115 -9.19 -13.32 11.99
C ASN A 115 -8.72 -13.69 13.40
N GLN A 116 -7.64 -13.08 13.90
CA GLN A 116 -7.17 -13.30 15.27
C GLN A 116 -8.17 -12.79 16.32
N LEU A 117 -8.71 -11.58 16.12
CA LEU A 117 -9.57 -10.94 17.11
C LEU A 117 -11.02 -11.40 17.05
N SER A 118 -11.50 -11.84 15.89
CA SER A 118 -12.91 -12.07 15.62
C SER A 118 -13.59 -13.17 16.43
N ASN A 119 -12.84 -14.13 16.97
CA ASN A 119 -13.39 -15.17 17.83
C ASN A 119 -13.67 -14.69 19.26
N TRP A 120 -13.00 -13.63 19.69
CA TRP A 120 -13.00 -13.16 21.07
C TRP A 120 -13.66 -11.77 21.22
N LEU A 121 -13.50 -10.90 20.22
CA LEU A 121 -14.10 -9.57 20.16
C LEU A 121 -15.27 -9.55 19.16
N GLN A 122 -16.46 -9.92 19.66
CA GLN A 122 -17.68 -9.91 18.87
C GLN A 122 -17.96 -8.49 18.36
N GLY A 123 -17.85 -8.31 17.04
CA GLY A 123 -18.02 -7.00 16.38
C GLY A 123 -16.90 -6.68 15.38
N VAL A 124 -15.70 -7.25 15.56
CA VAL A 124 -14.57 -7.03 14.64
C VAL A 124 -14.88 -7.50 13.22
N ASN A 125 -15.49 -8.68 13.06
CA ASN A 125 -15.95 -9.19 11.76
C ASN A 125 -16.94 -8.27 11.02
N GLY A 126 -17.66 -7.41 11.75
CA GLY A 126 -18.65 -6.51 11.19
C GLY A 126 -18.09 -5.16 10.71
N ILE A 127 -16.84 -4.83 11.06
CA ILE A 127 -16.26 -3.48 10.91
C ILE A 127 -16.36 -2.93 9.49
N LYS A 128 -16.14 -3.77 8.48
CA LYS A 128 -16.22 -3.38 7.07
C LYS A 128 -17.56 -2.79 6.63
N ASN A 129 -18.63 -3.00 7.42
CA ASN A 129 -20.00 -2.60 7.08
C ASN A 129 -20.54 -1.44 7.96
N ILE A 130 -19.68 -0.79 8.76
CA ILE A 130 -20.11 0.16 9.80
C ILE A 130 -20.05 1.61 9.30
N THR A 131 -21.02 2.43 9.70
CA THR A 131 -21.08 3.89 9.42
C THR A 131 -20.41 4.72 10.52
N ASN A 132 -20.05 5.98 10.24
CA ASN A 132 -19.21 6.83 11.11
C ASN A 132 -19.65 6.91 12.59
N ASP A 133 -20.94 7.14 12.89
CA ASP A 133 -21.40 7.31 14.28
C ASP A 133 -21.39 6.01 15.08
N THR A 134 -21.62 4.88 14.41
CA THR A 134 -21.53 3.54 14.99
C THR A 134 -20.08 3.09 15.23
N TRP A 135 -19.13 3.70 14.52
CA TRP A 135 -17.74 3.27 14.49
C TRP A 135 -16.99 3.60 15.78
N ARG A 136 -17.10 4.84 16.27
CA ARG A 136 -16.50 5.27 17.55
C ARG A 136 -17.04 4.47 18.73
N ASN A 137 -18.34 4.20 18.74
CA ASN A 137 -18.98 3.41 19.79
C ASN A 137 -18.47 1.97 19.80
N LEU A 138 -18.34 1.34 18.62
CA LEU A 138 -17.76 0.00 18.54
C LEU A 138 -16.32 -0.02 19.05
N TYR A 139 -15.47 0.90 18.60
CA TYR A 139 -14.08 0.98 19.05
C TYR A 139 -13.99 1.07 20.57
N ASN A 140 -14.73 1.99 21.18
CA ASN A 140 -14.71 2.21 22.62
C ASN A 140 -15.19 0.96 23.39
N ASN A 141 -16.22 0.27 22.89
CA ASN A 141 -16.73 -0.95 23.51
C ASN A 141 -15.70 -2.09 23.46
N LEU A 142 -15.08 -2.30 22.29
CA LEU A 142 -14.04 -3.34 22.13
C LEU A 142 -12.80 -3.02 22.99
N MET A 143 -12.39 -1.75 23.02
CA MET A 143 -11.28 -1.29 23.85
C MET A 143 -11.57 -1.48 25.35
N GLN A 144 -12.81 -1.25 25.79
CA GLN A 144 -13.22 -1.48 27.16
C GLN A 144 -13.17 -2.97 27.52
N GLN A 145 -13.64 -3.85 26.63
CA GLN A 145 -13.55 -5.30 26.82
C GLN A 145 -12.09 -5.76 26.97
N ILE A 146 -11.18 -5.26 26.11
CA ILE A 146 -9.75 -5.57 26.20
C ILE A 146 -9.16 -5.12 27.55
N LYS A 147 -9.50 -3.91 28.01
CA LYS A 147 -9.05 -3.40 29.30
C LYS A 147 -9.51 -4.26 30.47
N GLU A 148 -10.77 -4.70 30.45
CA GLU A 148 -11.33 -5.60 31.46
C GLU A 148 -10.59 -6.95 31.47
N ASP A 149 -10.28 -7.50 30.30
CA ASP A 149 -9.55 -8.78 30.20
C ASP A 149 -8.10 -8.68 30.66
N ILE A 150 -7.44 -7.53 30.47
CA ILE A 150 -6.12 -7.24 31.07
C ILE A 150 -6.24 -7.15 32.60
N LEU A 151 -7.21 -6.39 33.12
CA LEU A 151 -7.43 -6.23 34.56
C LEU A 151 -7.74 -7.56 35.26
N ASN A 152 -8.52 -8.42 34.59
CA ASN A 152 -8.89 -9.75 35.06
C ASN A 152 -7.80 -10.80 34.82
N ARG A 153 -6.64 -10.42 34.28
CA ARG A 153 -5.49 -11.30 33.95
C ARG A 153 -5.84 -12.43 32.96
N VAL A 154 -6.86 -12.22 32.13
CA VAL A 154 -7.13 -13.07 30.97
C VAL A 154 -6.04 -12.89 29.92
N LEU A 155 -5.56 -11.64 29.78
CA LEU A 155 -4.38 -11.29 28.99
C LEU A 155 -3.29 -10.76 29.91
N ASN A 156 -2.03 -11.12 29.63
CA ASN A 156 -0.89 -10.42 30.21
C ASN A 156 -0.61 -9.10 29.45
N ASP A 157 0.22 -8.22 30.04
CA ASP A 157 0.49 -6.89 29.47
C ASP A 157 1.03 -6.94 28.03
N LYS A 158 1.83 -7.95 27.70
CA LYS A 158 2.39 -8.11 26.36
C LYS A 158 1.34 -8.53 25.34
N GLU A 159 0.47 -9.47 25.71
CA GLU A 159 -0.66 -9.91 24.89
C GLU A 159 -1.68 -8.78 24.72
N GLY A 160 -1.99 -8.07 25.81
CA GLY A 160 -2.87 -6.90 25.80
C GLY A 160 -2.36 -5.81 24.86
N GLY A 161 -1.07 -5.49 24.92
CA GLY A 161 -0.46 -4.50 24.01
C GLY A 161 -0.56 -4.91 22.54
N LEU A 162 -0.35 -6.19 22.23
CA LEU A 162 -0.49 -6.71 20.86
C LEU A 162 -1.94 -6.64 20.36
N VAL A 163 -2.90 -7.03 21.20
CA VAL A 163 -4.32 -6.95 20.86
C VAL A 163 -4.75 -5.51 20.57
N VAL A 164 -4.32 -4.57 21.41
CA VAL A 164 -4.61 -3.14 21.21
C VAL A 164 -4.02 -2.67 19.88
N GLN A 165 -2.77 -3.06 19.57
CA GLN A 165 -2.15 -2.74 18.28
C GLN A 165 -2.97 -3.29 17.10
N MET A 166 -3.38 -4.56 17.15
CA MET A 166 -4.19 -5.16 16.08
C MET A 166 -5.54 -4.44 15.93
N LEU A 167 -6.19 -4.08 17.04
CA LEU A 167 -7.44 -3.34 17.01
C LEU A 167 -7.24 -1.97 16.35
N ASP A 168 -6.21 -1.24 16.75
CA ASP A 168 -5.88 0.07 16.19
C ASP A 168 -5.54 -0.02 14.70
N ASP A 169 -4.79 -1.03 14.28
CA ASP A 169 -4.42 -1.26 12.88
C ASP A 169 -5.66 -1.52 12.01
N ILE A 170 -6.57 -2.41 12.45
CA ILE A 170 -7.86 -2.66 11.78
C ILE A 170 -8.65 -1.37 11.65
N PHE A 171 -8.81 -0.64 12.76
CA PHE A 171 -9.63 0.55 12.81
C PHE A 171 -9.04 1.66 11.92
N ASN A 172 -7.74 1.91 12.00
CA ASN A 172 -7.07 2.88 11.14
C ASN A 172 -7.19 2.53 9.65
N TYR A 173 -7.07 1.26 9.29
CA TYR A 173 -7.20 0.81 7.90
C TYR A 173 -8.58 1.12 7.33
N TYR A 174 -9.66 0.82 8.05
CA TYR A 174 -11.01 1.07 7.54
C TYR A 174 -11.42 2.55 7.55
N LEU A 175 -10.80 3.41 8.37
CA LEU A 175 -11.04 4.86 8.33
C LEU A 175 -10.22 5.57 7.26
N TYR A 176 -8.94 5.24 7.17
CA TYR A 176 -7.95 6.04 6.45
C TYR A 176 -7.37 5.33 5.23
N GLY A 177 -7.64 4.03 5.08
CA GLY A 177 -7.06 3.18 4.05
C GLY A 177 -5.63 2.75 4.38
N TYR A 178 -4.82 2.62 3.34
CA TYR A 178 -3.43 2.21 3.48
C TYR A 178 -2.58 3.25 4.26
N PRO A 179 -1.50 2.80 4.96
CA PRO A 179 -0.57 3.72 5.59
C PRO A 179 -0.05 4.79 4.62
N LYS A 180 0.14 6.00 5.15
CA LYS A 180 0.73 7.10 4.39
C LYS A 180 2.19 6.80 4.04
N ILE A 181 2.61 7.30 2.89
CA ILE A 181 4.01 7.26 2.46
C ILE A 181 4.75 8.41 3.16
N PRO A 182 5.84 8.13 3.91
CA PRO A 182 6.56 9.13 4.68
C PRO A 182 7.49 9.95 3.76
N ILE A 183 6.89 10.84 2.95
CA ILE A 183 7.59 11.67 1.95
C ILE A 183 8.67 12.57 2.55
N GLU A 184 8.54 12.90 3.84
CA GLU A 184 9.54 13.66 4.61
C GLU A 184 10.89 12.95 4.72
N LEU A 185 10.92 11.63 4.62
CA LEU A 185 12.16 10.85 4.64
C LEU A 185 12.95 10.98 3.33
N VAL A 186 12.30 11.43 2.26
CA VAL A 186 12.93 11.62 0.94
C VAL A 186 13.50 13.04 0.78
N LYS A 187 12.84 14.05 1.36
CA LYS A 187 13.24 15.47 1.22
C LYS A 187 14.51 15.87 1.98
N ASN A 188 15.07 14.97 2.79
CA ASN A 188 16.20 15.24 3.69
C ASN A 188 17.52 14.57 3.25
N ASN A 189 17.57 13.96 2.07
CA ASN A 189 18.79 13.47 1.42
C ASN A 189 19.17 14.38 0.25
#